data_AF-A0A351GFY2-F1
#
_entry.id   AF-A0A351GFY2-F1
#
_cell.length_a   1.000
_cell.length_b   1.000
_cell.length_c   1.000
_cell.angle_alpha   90.00
_cell.angle_beta   90.00
_cell.angle_gamma   90.00
#
_symmetry.space_group_name_H-M   'P 1'
#
loop_
_entity.id
_entity.type
_entity.pdbx_description
1 polymer ?
#
loop_
_entity_poly.entity_id
_entity_poly.type
_entity_poly.pdbx_seq_one_letter_code
_entity_poly.pdbx_strand_id
1 'polypeptide(L)'
;MQLSSSPNGLLTNHMKSIALKTVVALLFALTLASSAKADHIIGSDMTYQCADTPGIYKIIFNFYRDCNGCFVLGQSPKCGTSENCSSSSSAPTSLSLRCTTSGKVKNLSSVSMTRTGIVDITTTCNSAKSRCEQPCNGTFPHGIEKHTFEGTIDVRSDINAGCCDFEISVRLAVRNVGITTGQSQQWFYTSCEINACAAPCNSSPNLSNDPVAILCCDQPFTFNNGAVDTSDRDSISYSFGKAFQNRGTECNYASPRTYLDPITPYYPPGTSYPTAIPSANPPIGTYLDPSSGDLIFTPTNCSEIAVVVIQMIEWRKDSLGVYKQIGVTRRDMQVIVMSCPSNNPPEVEGPYSYSVCEGNQLCFNVTTDDPAYIPPPPTPTPPPDTVKIS
;
A
#
# COMPACT_ATOMS: atom_id res chain seq x y z
N MET A 1 9.22 13.73 -87.91
CA MET A 1 8.94 12.62 -86.97
C MET A 1 9.28 13.13 -85.58
N GLN A 2 8.31 13.77 -84.90
CA GLN A 2 8.53 14.39 -83.59
C GLN A 2 7.61 13.66 -82.60
N LEU A 3 8.22 12.87 -81.71
CA LEU A 3 7.56 12.14 -80.65
C LEU A 3 7.34 13.07 -79.45
N SER A 4 6.11 13.09 -78.97
CA SER A 4 5.68 13.74 -77.73
C SER A 4 6.13 12.90 -76.52
N SER A 5 6.85 13.51 -75.58
CA SER A 5 7.10 12.92 -74.25
C SER A 5 6.23 13.64 -73.21
N SER A 6 5.31 12.89 -72.61
CA SER A 6 4.32 13.37 -71.64
C SER A 6 4.95 13.74 -70.27
N PRO A 7 4.61 14.88 -69.65
CA PRO A 7 5.20 15.36 -68.40
C PRO A 7 4.70 14.63 -67.13
N ASN A 8 3.78 13.66 -67.27
CA ASN A 8 3.11 13.01 -66.13
C ASN A 8 3.97 12.05 -65.31
N GLY A 9 5.15 11.64 -65.81
CA GLY A 9 6.04 10.69 -65.11
C GLY A 9 6.93 11.28 -64.02
N LEU A 10 7.28 12.57 -64.11
CA LEU A 10 8.18 13.21 -63.14
C LEU A 10 7.46 13.57 -61.83
N LEU A 11 6.24 14.12 -61.93
CA LEU A 11 5.41 14.48 -60.78
C LEU A 11 5.04 13.26 -59.93
N THR A 12 4.71 12.13 -60.56
CA THR A 12 4.38 10.88 -59.86
C THR A 12 5.58 10.29 -59.12
N ASN A 13 6.79 10.39 -59.66
CA ASN A 13 8.00 9.89 -58.99
C ASN A 13 8.43 10.76 -57.81
N HIS A 14 8.28 12.10 -57.91
CA HIS A 14 8.54 13.00 -56.78
C HIS A 14 7.54 12.80 -55.63
N MET A 15 6.26 12.62 -55.94
CA MET A 15 5.22 12.35 -54.92
C MET A 15 5.46 11.01 -54.21
N LYS A 16 5.88 9.96 -54.93
CA LYS A 16 6.25 8.66 -54.34
C LYS A 16 7.47 8.77 -53.43
N SER A 17 8.49 9.54 -53.83
CA SER A 17 9.67 9.78 -52.99
C SER A 17 9.36 10.55 -51.71
N ILE A 18 8.43 11.51 -51.76
CA ILE A 18 8.01 12.26 -50.57
C ILE A 18 7.22 11.35 -49.64
N ALA A 19 6.22 10.62 -50.16
CA ALA A 19 5.43 9.67 -49.38
C ALA A 19 6.30 8.60 -48.69
N LEU A 20 7.29 8.04 -49.38
CA LEU A 20 8.21 7.06 -48.80
C LEU A 20 9.06 7.67 -47.68
N LYS A 21 9.57 8.90 -47.84
CA LYS A 21 10.33 9.60 -46.80
C LYS A 21 9.46 9.92 -45.58
N THR A 22 8.21 10.31 -45.79
CA THR A 22 7.26 10.57 -44.69
C THR A 22 6.90 9.29 -43.93
N VAL A 23 6.69 8.17 -44.64
CA VAL A 23 6.42 6.85 -44.02
C VAL A 23 7.62 6.37 -43.22
N VAL A 24 8.85 6.50 -43.74
CA VAL A 24 10.09 6.14 -43.02
C VAL A 24 10.30 7.02 -41.79
N ALA A 25 10.01 8.33 -41.88
CA ALA A 25 10.11 9.23 -40.73
C ALA A 25 9.06 8.91 -39.65
N LEU A 26 7.83 8.53 -40.04
CA LEU A 26 6.79 8.07 -39.12
C LEU A 26 7.18 6.75 -38.45
N LEU A 27 7.70 5.77 -39.21
CA LEU A 27 8.21 4.51 -38.67
C LEU A 27 9.39 4.73 -37.71
N PHE A 28 10.30 5.66 -38.01
CA PHE A 28 11.41 6.00 -37.13
C PHE A 28 10.94 6.72 -35.85
N ALA A 29 9.94 7.60 -35.95
CA ALA A 29 9.30 8.23 -34.80
C ALA A 29 8.52 7.23 -33.91
N LEU A 30 7.91 6.21 -34.51
CA LEU A 30 7.26 5.09 -33.82
C LEU A 30 8.27 4.18 -33.09
N THR A 31 9.50 4.03 -33.62
CA THR A 31 10.57 3.28 -32.93
C THR A 31 11.27 4.03 -31.80
N LEU A 32 11.10 5.36 -31.72
CA LEU A 32 11.66 6.21 -30.66
C LEU A 32 10.69 6.45 -29.49
N ALA A 33 9.49 5.88 -29.52
CA ALA A 33 8.55 5.91 -28.41
C ALA A 33 9.01 4.97 -27.28
N SER A 34 10.02 5.39 -26.51
CA SER A 34 10.31 4.78 -25.22
C SER A 34 9.11 5.03 -24.29
N SER A 35 8.42 3.96 -23.88
CA SER A 35 7.41 4.07 -22.82
C SER A 35 8.12 4.43 -21.52
N ALA A 36 8.00 5.67 -21.06
CA ALA A 36 8.33 6.02 -19.68
C ALA A 36 7.37 5.25 -18.78
N LYS A 37 7.87 4.20 -18.11
CA LYS A 37 7.09 3.43 -17.15
C LYS A 37 7.20 4.14 -15.83
N ALA A 38 6.06 4.56 -15.29
CA ALA A 38 5.98 4.95 -13.89
C ALA A 38 6.46 3.78 -13.02
N ASP A 39 7.02 4.07 -11.85
CA ASP A 39 7.58 3.08 -10.95
C ASP A 39 7.80 3.76 -9.60
N HIS A 40 6.78 3.74 -8.76
CA HIS A 40 6.80 4.58 -7.56
C HIS A 40 5.81 4.14 -6.49
N ILE A 41 4.77 3.35 -6.82
CA ILE A 41 3.73 2.98 -5.85
C ILE A 41 4.22 1.82 -4.99
N ILE A 42 4.31 2.06 -3.69
CA ILE A 42 4.69 1.03 -2.70
C ILE A 42 3.58 0.70 -1.72
N GLY A 43 2.40 1.31 -1.87
CA GLY A 43 1.26 0.98 -1.03
C GLY A 43 0.22 2.08 -0.95
N SER A 44 -0.83 1.81 -0.18
CA SER A 44 -1.80 2.81 0.24
C SER A 44 -2.62 2.39 1.45
N ASP A 45 -3.18 3.37 2.13
CA ASP A 45 -4.31 3.20 3.03
C ASP A 45 -5.51 4.03 2.53
N MET A 46 -6.72 3.52 2.68
CA MET A 46 -7.95 4.25 2.39
C MET A 46 -8.89 4.18 3.59
N THR A 47 -9.26 5.34 4.13
CA THR A 47 -10.22 5.49 5.23
C THR A 47 -11.34 6.46 4.82
N TYR A 48 -12.45 6.40 5.54
CA TYR A 48 -13.58 7.30 5.37
C TYR A 48 -14.10 7.76 6.73
N GLN A 49 -14.60 8.98 6.80
CA GLN A 49 -15.19 9.57 8.01
C GLN A 49 -16.58 10.09 7.67
N CYS A 50 -17.56 9.79 8.51
CA CYS A 50 -18.86 10.42 8.40
C CYS A 50 -18.71 11.93 8.64
N ALA A 51 -19.29 12.75 7.76
CA ALA A 51 -19.40 14.18 7.98
C ALA A 51 -20.55 14.49 8.97
N ASP A 52 -20.86 15.77 9.18
CA ASP A 52 -21.96 16.18 10.05
C ASP A 52 -23.36 15.69 9.58
N THR A 53 -23.45 15.16 8.37
CA THR A 53 -24.70 14.68 7.76
C THR A 53 -24.55 13.22 7.34
N PRO A 54 -25.43 12.30 7.82
CA PRO A 54 -25.45 10.91 7.36
C PRO A 54 -25.54 10.79 5.84
N GLY A 55 -24.79 9.85 5.27
CA GLY A 55 -24.65 9.65 3.83
C GLY A 55 -23.70 10.64 3.13
N ILE A 56 -23.03 11.52 3.87
CA ILE A 56 -21.91 12.32 3.39
C ILE A 56 -20.63 11.85 4.09
N TYR A 57 -19.61 11.51 3.31
CA TYR A 57 -18.36 10.97 3.84
C TYR A 57 -17.16 11.75 3.30
N LYS A 58 -16.23 12.07 4.19
CA LYS A 58 -14.87 12.51 3.84
C LYS A 58 -14.03 11.27 3.59
N ILE A 59 -13.44 11.17 2.40
CA ILE A 59 -12.54 10.09 2.00
C ILE A 59 -11.10 10.57 2.17
N ILE A 60 -10.28 9.76 2.83
CA ILE A 60 -8.86 10.01 3.03
C ILE A 60 -8.10 8.85 2.39
N PHE A 61 -7.20 9.18 1.47
CA PHE A 61 -6.35 8.22 0.79
C PHE A 61 -4.88 8.58 1.04
N ASN A 62 -4.17 7.73 1.77
CA ASN A 62 -2.72 7.83 1.93
C ASN A 62 -2.06 7.02 0.82
N PHE A 63 -1.31 7.72 -0.03
CA PHE A 63 -0.55 7.16 -1.14
C PHE A 63 0.92 7.09 -0.75
N TYR A 64 1.51 5.89 -0.75
CA TYR A 64 2.91 5.68 -0.39
C TYR A 64 3.77 5.57 -1.65
N ARG A 65 4.79 6.43 -1.72
CA ARG A 65 5.70 6.56 -2.86
C ARG A 65 7.13 6.20 -2.49
N ASP A 66 7.80 5.39 -3.31
CA ASP A 66 9.26 5.24 -3.26
C ASP A 66 9.93 6.46 -3.89
N CYS A 67 10.78 7.14 -3.11
CA CYS A 67 11.56 8.28 -3.58
C CYS A 67 12.69 7.92 -4.54
N ASN A 68 12.99 6.64 -4.79
CA ASN A 68 13.82 6.25 -5.92
C ASN A 68 13.06 6.30 -7.25
N GLY A 69 11.72 6.28 -7.19
CA GLY A 69 10.83 6.33 -8.33
C GLY A 69 10.59 7.72 -8.90
N CYS A 70 9.71 7.82 -9.89
CA CYS A 70 9.30 9.09 -10.49
C CYS A 70 8.40 9.92 -9.56
N PHE A 71 8.62 11.23 -9.51
CA PHE A 71 7.84 12.14 -8.68
C PHE A 71 6.46 12.40 -9.30
N VAL A 72 5.47 12.81 -8.50
CA VAL A 72 4.07 12.95 -8.96
C VAL A 72 3.51 14.36 -8.78
N LEU A 73 2.56 14.72 -9.65
CA LEU A 73 1.77 15.96 -9.58
C LEU A 73 2.65 17.23 -9.49
N GLY A 74 3.77 17.24 -10.20
CA GLY A 74 4.68 18.39 -10.20
C GLY A 74 5.22 18.75 -8.82
N GLN A 75 5.31 17.78 -7.89
CA GLN A 75 5.82 18.03 -6.54
C GLN A 75 7.19 18.72 -6.59
N SER A 76 7.39 19.62 -5.64
CA SER A 76 8.67 20.25 -5.35
C SER A 76 8.86 20.17 -3.84
N PRO A 77 9.99 19.65 -3.36
CA PRO A 77 11.17 19.18 -4.10
C PRO A 77 10.96 17.85 -4.87
N LYS A 78 11.84 17.61 -5.86
CA LYS A 78 11.81 16.42 -6.73
C LYS A 78 12.84 15.40 -6.23
N CYS A 79 12.40 14.36 -5.53
CA CYS A 79 13.26 13.23 -5.18
C CYS A 79 13.05 12.05 -6.12
N GLY A 80 14.13 11.36 -6.46
CA GLY A 80 14.14 10.20 -7.35
C GLY A 80 14.62 10.52 -8.75
N THR A 81 13.95 9.95 -9.74
CA THR A 81 14.27 10.23 -11.15
C THR A 81 13.89 11.67 -11.50
N SER A 82 14.44 12.20 -12.60
CA SER A 82 14.01 13.49 -13.16
C SER A 82 12.63 13.43 -13.84
N GLU A 83 11.94 12.29 -13.77
CA GLU A 83 10.68 12.02 -14.45
C GLU A 83 9.47 12.43 -13.59
N ASN A 84 8.53 13.15 -14.22
CA ASN A 84 7.26 13.51 -13.61
C ASN A 84 6.14 12.55 -14.03
N CYS A 85 5.75 11.63 -13.16
CA CYS A 85 4.58 10.78 -13.31
C CYS A 85 3.30 11.53 -12.92
N SER A 86 3.03 12.67 -13.58
CA SER A 86 1.85 13.51 -13.33
C SER A 86 0.68 13.14 -14.24
N SER A 87 0.19 11.91 -14.13
CA SER A 87 -1.06 11.49 -14.77
C SER A 87 -2.11 11.15 -13.71
N SER A 88 -3.39 11.25 -14.05
CA SER A 88 -4.49 10.73 -13.22
C SER A 88 -4.43 9.21 -13.02
N SER A 89 -3.62 8.53 -13.84
CA SER A 89 -3.35 7.10 -13.67
C SER A 89 -2.18 6.85 -12.72
N SER A 90 -1.38 7.83 -12.30
CA SER A 90 -0.18 7.62 -11.48
C SER A 90 -0.22 8.31 -10.13
N ALA A 91 -1.28 9.07 -9.85
CA ALA A 91 -1.60 9.62 -8.54
C ALA A 91 -3.12 9.59 -8.33
N PRO A 92 -3.60 9.46 -7.09
CA PRO A 92 -5.02 9.29 -6.77
C PRO A 92 -5.78 10.61 -6.79
N THR A 93 -5.75 11.36 -7.91
CA THR A 93 -6.50 12.63 -8.04
C THR A 93 -7.99 12.43 -8.33
N SER A 94 -8.39 11.21 -8.69
CA SER A 94 -9.79 10.82 -8.84
C SER A 94 -10.01 9.36 -8.46
N LEU A 95 -11.05 9.11 -7.67
CA LEU A 95 -11.50 7.77 -7.26
C LEU A 95 -12.83 7.43 -7.95
N SER A 96 -13.06 6.15 -8.20
CA SER A 96 -14.32 5.64 -8.72
C SER A 96 -15.27 5.32 -7.56
N LEU A 97 -16.51 5.77 -7.65
CA LEU A 97 -17.58 5.40 -6.72
C LEU A 97 -18.56 4.47 -7.44
N ARG A 98 -18.98 3.39 -6.77
CA ARG A 98 -19.89 2.39 -7.35
C ARG A 98 -20.89 1.93 -6.31
N CYS A 99 -22.15 1.78 -6.73
CA CYS A 99 -23.14 1.01 -5.99
C CYS A 99 -22.92 -0.47 -6.22
N THR A 100 -22.79 -1.26 -5.15
CA THR A 100 -22.55 -2.71 -5.21
C THR A 100 -23.68 -3.54 -4.61
N THR A 101 -24.77 -2.90 -4.14
CA THR A 101 -25.95 -3.61 -3.64
C THR A 101 -26.50 -4.60 -4.67
N SER A 102 -26.74 -5.83 -4.21
CA SER A 102 -27.26 -6.91 -5.04
C SER A 102 -28.55 -6.49 -5.76
N GLY A 103 -28.59 -6.70 -7.09
CA GLY A 103 -29.70 -6.28 -7.94
C GLY A 103 -29.75 -4.79 -8.32
N LYS A 104 -28.84 -3.95 -7.81
CA LYS A 104 -28.82 -2.48 -8.06
C LYS A 104 -27.43 -1.95 -8.43
N VAL A 105 -26.56 -2.83 -8.92
CA VAL A 105 -25.17 -2.50 -9.20
C VAL A 105 -25.05 -1.45 -10.31
N LYS A 106 -24.41 -0.31 -10.03
CA LYS A 106 -24.17 0.77 -11.01
C LYS A 106 -22.91 1.57 -10.69
N ASN A 107 -22.23 2.08 -11.72
CA ASN A 107 -21.18 3.08 -11.54
C ASN A 107 -21.82 4.43 -11.18
N LEU A 108 -21.19 5.17 -10.28
CA LEU A 108 -21.58 6.50 -9.85
C LEU A 108 -20.53 7.52 -10.29
N SER A 109 -20.76 8.79 -9.96
CA SER A 109 -19.81 9.87 -10.26
C SER A 109 -18.48 9.66 -9.55
N SER A 110 -17.38 9.98 -10.23
CA SER A 110 -16.05 9.93 -9.64
C SER A 110 -15.89 10.93 -8.49
N VAL A 111 -15.09 10.57 -7.49
CA VAL A 111 -14.70 11.44 -6.38
C VAL A 111 -13.48 12.24 -6.82
N SER A 112 -13.53 13.57 -6.69
CA SER A 112 -12.36 14.42 -6.88
C SER A 112 -11.52 14.42 -5.61
N MET A 113 -10.21 14.21 -5.74
CA MET A 113 -9.29 14.15 -4.61
C MET A 113 -8.25 15.28 -4.69
N THR A 114 -7.98 15.91 -3.56
CA THR A 114 -6.99 16.97 -3.41
C THR A 114 -5.86 16.50 -2.50
N ARG A 115 -4.61 16.66 -2.93
CA ARG A 115 -3.45 16.38 -2.07
C ARG A 115 -3.35 17.44 -0.97
N THR A 116 -3.41 17.02 0.29
CA THR A 116 -3.36 17.91 1.46
C THR A 116 -2.03 17.84 2.21
N GLY A 117 -1.23 16.79 2.01
CA GLY A 117 0.06 16.65 2.68
C GLY A 117 1.05 15.76 1.94
N ILE A 118 2.34 15.99 2.19
CA ILE A 118 3.46 15.13 1.82
C ILE A 118 4.40 15.09 3.01
N VAL A 119 4.79 13.90 3.45
CA VAL A 119 5.76 13.72 4.53
C VAL A 119 6.66 12.52 4.23
N ASP A 120 7.95 12.65 4.53
CA ASP A 120 8.88 11.52 4.53
C ASP A 120 8.65 10.68 5.79
N ILE A 121 8.29 9.42 5.60
CA ILE A 121 8.01 8.46 6.69
C ILE A 121 9.10 7.40 6.83
N THR A 122 10.24 7.60 6.15
CA THR A 122 11.34 6.64 6.20
C THR A 122 11.96 6.60 7.60
N THR A 123 11.94 5.43 8.22
CA THR A 123 12.66 5.23 9.48
C THR A 123 14.15 5.04 9.17
N THR A 124 14.98 5.97 9.68
CA THR A 124 16.44 5.87 9.61
C THR A 124 17.05 6.13 10.99
N CYS A 125 18.29 5.69 11.21
CA CYS A 125 19.07 6.16 12.35
C CYS A 125 19.40 7.65 12.16
N ASN A 126 19.54 8.41 13.25
CA ASN A 126 19.71 9.88 13.24
C ASN A 126 20.80 10.43 12.29
N SER A 127 21.84 9.65 11.98
CA SER A 127 22.93 10.06 11.08
C SER A 127 22.67 9.74 9.61
N ALA A 128 21.70 8.88 9.31
CA ALA A 128 21.39 8.41 7.96
C ALA A 128 20.23 9.23 7.38
N LYS A 129 20.48 9.80 6.20
CA LYS A 129 19.48 10.54 5.43
C LYS A 129 18.78 9.61 4.45
N SER A 130 17.45 9.65 4.43
CA SER A 130 16.63 8.88 3.48
C SER A 130 16.81 9.39 2.04
N ARG A 131 16.32 8.63 1.05
CA ARG A 131 16.24 9.11 -0.34
C ARG A 131 15.25 10.26 -0.55
N CYS A 132 14.26 10.42 0.34
CA CYS A 132 13.29 11.51 0.26
C CYS A 132 13.80 12.80 0.93
N GLU A 133 14.74 12.68 1.87
CA GLU A 133 15.23 13.82 2.63
C GLU A 133 15.96 14.80 1.71
N GLN A 134 15.64 16.08 1.84
CA GLN A 134 16.26 17.13 1.04
C GLN A 134 17.75 17.29 1.34
N PRO A 135 18.60 17.47 0.31
CA PRO A 135 18.28 17.73 -1.10
C PRO A 135 18.18 16.48 -2.01
N CYS A 136 17.53 15.40 -1.55
CA CYS A 136 17.36 14.12 -2.25
C CYS A 136 18.69 13.40 -2.53
N ASN A 137 19.71 13.61 -1.69
CA ASN A 137 21.04 13.01 -1.82
C ASN A 137 21.39 12.10 -0.64
N GLY A 138 20.40 11.67 0.13
CA GLY A 138 20.62 10.76 1.24
C GLY A 138 21.27 9.45 0.77
N THR A 139 22.17 8.92 1.59
CA THR A 139 22.96 7.72 1.29
C THR A 139 22.22 6.44 1.66
N PHE A 140 21.21 6.52 2.52
CA PHE A 140 20.35 5.37 2.81
C PHE A 140 19.60 4.99 1.51
N PRO A 141 19.55 3.70 1.13
CA PRO A 141 19.06 3.30 -0.19
C PRO A 141 17.55 3.47 -0.38
N HIS A 142 16.80 3.67 0.70
CA HIS A 142 15.34 3.77 0.66
C HIS A 142 14.85 5.16 1.04
N GLY A 143 13.67 5.53 0.53
CA GLY A 143 12.95 6.72 0.93
C GLY A 143 11.48 6.53 0.61
N ILE A 144 10.60 6.83 1.56
CA ILE A 144 9.17 6.62 1.46
C ILE A 144 8.44 7.93 1.78
N GLU A 145 7.73 8.45 0.80
CA GLU A 145 6.82 9.58 0.99
C GLU A 145 5.39 9.07 1.21
N LYS A 146 4.74 9.58 2.26
CA LYS A 146 3.28 9.54 2.38
C LYS A 146 2.69 10.80 1.78
N HIS A 147 1.85 10.64 0.76
CA HIS A 147 1.03 11.71 0.20
C HIS A 147 -0.42 11.50 0.67
N THR A 148 -0.98 12.46 1.40
CA THR A 148 -2.38 12.39 1.85
C THR A 148 -3.28 13.11 0.86
N PHE A 149 -4.33 12.43 0.42
CA PHE A 149 -5.35 12.97 -0.47
C PHE A 149 -6.71 12.92 0.21
N GLU A 150 -7.49 13.99 0.05
CA GLU A 150 -8.83 14.10 0.62
C GLU A 150 -9.87 14.45 -0.43
N GLY A 151 -11.06 13.88 -0.28
CA GLY A 151 -12.23 14.18 -1.11
C GLY A 151 -13.51 13.94 -0.33
N THR A 152 -14.64 14.32 -0.90
CA THR A 152 -15.96 14.15 -0.26
C THR A 152 -16.93 13.49 -1.23
N ILE A 153 -17.74 12.57 -0.72
CA ILE A 153 -18.87 11.96 -1.43
C ILE A 153 -20.19 12.28 -0.75
N ASP A 154 -21.25 12.40 -1.53
CA ASP A 154 -22.62 12.48 -1.07
C ASP A 154 -23.44 11.39 -1.77
N VAL A 155 -23.82 10.37 -1.00
CA VAL A 155 -24.53 9.18 -1.50
C VAL A 155 -26.01 9.17 -1.13
N ARG A 156 -26.54 10.25 -0.55
CA ARG A 156 -27.93 10.29 -0.03
C ARG A 156 -28.96 10.05 -1.14
N SER A 157 -28.71 10.59 -2.33
CA SER A 157 -29.60 10.36 -3.49
C SER A 157 -29.58 8.90 -3.95
N ASP A 158 -28.43 8.22 -3.84
CA ASP A 158 -28.28 6.81 -4.17
C ASP A 158 -28.91 5.89 -3.12
N ILE A 159 -28.80 6.25 -1.84
CA ILE A 159 -29.52 5.59 -0.74
C ILE A 159 -31.04 5.67 -0.97
N ASN A 160 -31.56 6.83 -1.39
CA ASN A 160 -32.98 6.97 -1.73
C ASN A 160 -33.40 6.14 -2.95
N ALA A 161 -32.49 5.88 -3.90
CA ALA A 161 -32.69 4.91 -4.98
C ALA A 161 -32.53 3.45 -4.51
N GLY A 162 -32.21 3.26 -3.23
CA GLY A 162 -32.02 2.00 -2.53
C GLY A 162 -30.70 1.31 -2.83
N CYS A 163 -29.64 2.07 -3.09
CA CYS A 163 -28.27 1.60 -2.99
C CYS A 163 -27.79 1.69 -1.53
N CYS A 164 -27.32 0.57 -0.97
CA CYS A 164 -26.86 0.50 0.41
C CYS A 164 -25.36 0.26 0.53
N ASP A 165 -24.78 -0.46 -0.43
CA ASP A 165 -23.39 -0.87 -0.44
C ASP A 165 -22.64 -0.05 -1.48
N PHE A 166 -21.58 0.62 -1.05
CA PHE A 166 -20.78 1.51 -1.86
C PHE A 166 -19.33 1.01 -1.87
N GLU A 167 -18.75 0.88 -3.06
CA GLU A 167 -17.31 0.67 -3.25
C GLU A 167 -16.70 1.99 -3.72
N ILE A 168 -15.68 2.46 -3.01
CA ILE A 168 -14.81 3.57 -3.44
C ILE A 168 -13.48 2.94 -3.81
N SER A 169 -13.01 3.16 -5.04
CA SER A 169 -11.83 2.46 -5.55
C SER A 169 -10.92 3.37 -6.36
N VAL A 170 -9.65 2.98 -6.44
CA VAL A 170 -8.67 3.62 -7.30
C VAL A 170 -7.88 2.58 -8.07
N ARG A 171 -7.54 2.91 -9.31
CA ARG A 171 -6.62 2.12 -10.14
C ARG A 171 -5.47 3.01 -10.60
N LEU A 172 -4.25 2.65 -10.23
CA LEU A 172 -3.04 3.41 -10.51
C LEU A 172 -1.98 2.56 -11.23
N ALA A 173 -1.16 3.23 -12.03
CA ALA A 173 -0.01 2.74 -12.75
C ALA A 173 1.26 3.39 -12.17
N VAL A 174 2.27 2.63 -11.73
CA VAL A 174 2.27 1.18 -11.47
C VAL A 174 3.05 0.90 -10.19
N ARG A 175 2.92 -0.33 -9.68
CA ARG A 175 3.70 -0.81 -8.54
C ARG A 175 5.19 -0.74 -8.80
N ASN A 176 5.94 -0.67 -7.71
CA ASN A 176 7.39 -0.57 -7.71
C ASN A 176 8.07 -1.70 -8.52
N VAL A 177 9.14 -1.42 -9.27
CA VAL A 177 9.88 -2.39 -10.08
C VAL A 177 10.68 -3.36 -9.21
N GLY A 178 11.09 -2.93 -8.02
CA GLY A 178 11.90 -3.69 -7.09
C GLY A 178 11.18 -4.89 -6.47
N ILE A 179 9.84 -4.97 -6.56
CA ILE A 179 9.06 -6.09 -6.02
C ILE A 179 9.56 -7.42 -6.60
N THR A 180 9.99 -8.34 -5.73
CA THR A 180 10.56 -9.64 -6.14
C THR A 180 9.55 -10.79 -6.07
N THR A 181 8.36 -10.54 -5.53
CA THR A 181 7.31 -11.54 -5.27
C THR A 181 6.23 -11.60 -6.36
N GLY A 182 6.47 -10.99 -7.52
CA GLY A 182 5.67 -11.19 -8.75
C GLY A 182 4.84 -10.00 -9.22
N GLN A 183 4.65 -8.97 -8.39
CA GLN A 183 3.78 -7.82 -8.68
C GLN A 183 4.52 -6.61 -9.27
N SER A 184 5.82 -6.75 -9.56
CA SER A 184 6.65 -5.71 -10.17
C SER A 184 5.99 -5.15 -11.44
N GLN A 185 5.89 -3.81 -11.51
CA GLN A 185 5.28 -3.05 -12.62
C GLN A 185 3.82 -3.43 -12.96
N GLN A 186 3.14 -4.21 -12.13
CA GLN A 186 1.71 -4.46 -12.31
C GLN A 186 0.88 -3.24 -11.91
N TRP A 187 -0.35 -3.17 -12.43
CA TRP A 187 -1.30 -2.15 -11.99
C TRP A 187 -1.60 -2.30 -10.51
N PHE A 188 -1.88 -1.17 -9.87
CA PHE A 188 -2.30 -1.07 -8.49
C PHE A 188 -3.80 -0.83 -8.44
N TYR A 189 -4.55 -1.64 -7.70
CA TYR A 189 -5.97 -1.43 -7.41
C TYR A 189 -6.26 -1.69 -5.94
N THR A 190 -6.92 -0.74 -5.29
CA THR A 190 -7.45 -0.89 -3.94
C THR A 190 -8.83 -0.24 -3.83
N SER A 191 -9.55 -0.59 -2.77
CA SER A 191 -10.89 -0.08 -2.49
C SER A 191 -11.17 -0.05 -0.99
N CYS A 192 -12.14 0.77 -0.60
CA CYS A 192 -12.89 0.62 0.63
C CYS A 192 -14.37 0.43 0.31
N GLU A 193 -15.09 -0.18 1.25
CA GLU A 193 -16.52 -0.47 1.15
C GLU A 193 -17.26 0.13 2.32
N ILE A 194 -18.47 0.65 2.07
CA ILE A 194 -19.35 1.26 3.08
C ILE A 194 -20.76 0.67 2.91
N ASN A 195 -21.36 0.19 3.99
CA ASN A 195 -22.79 -0.08 4.04
C ASN A 195 -23.54 1.10 4.68
N ALA A 196 -23.95 2.05 3.85
CA ALA A 196 -24.57 3.30 4.29
C ALA A 196 -26.05 3.15 4.70
N CYS A 197 -26.67 1.96 4.54
CA CYS A 197 -28.01 1.69 5.08
C CYS A 197 -27.95 1.10 6.50
N ALA A 198 -26.99 0.21 6.76
CA ALA A 198 -26.78 -0.39 8.07
C ALA A 198 -26.11 0.60 9.03
N ALA A 199 -25.19 1.43 8.53
CA ALA A 199 -24.57 2.51 9.29
C ALA A 199 -24.48 3.80 8.45
N PRO A 200 -25.59 4.58 8.37
CA PRO A 200 -25.65 5.80 7.56
C PRO A 200 -24.66 6.89 7.95
N CYS A 201 -24.16 6.83 9.18
CA CYS A 201 -23.05 7.63 9.64
C CYS A 201 -22.06 6.68 10.31
N ASN A 202 -21.07 6.26 9.52
CA ASN A 202 -19.97 5.41 9.96
C ASN A 202 -18.64 6.05 9.57
N SER A 203 -17.66 5.97 10.45
CA SER A 203 -16.29 6.32 10.15
C SER A 203 -15.44 5.07 10.29
N SER A 204 -14.70 4.73 9.23
CA SER A 204 -13.76 3.61 9.29
C SER A 204 -12.69 3.82 10.36
N PRO A 205 -12.05 2.74 10.85
CA PRO A 205 -10.93 2.84 11.75
C PRO A 205 -9.84 3.74 11.16
N ASN A 206 -9.32 4.64 11.98
CA ASN A 206 -8.12 5.40 11.65
C ASN A 206 -6.89 4.53 11.95
N LEU A 207 -5.81 4.72 11.18
CA LEU A 207 -4.58 3.98 11.37
C LEU A 207 -3.60 4.87 12.14
N SER A 208 -3.25 4.47 13.35
CA SER A 208 -2.41 5.26 14.27
C SER A 208 -0.93 5.29 13.87
N ASN A 209 -0.54 4.40 12.96
CA ASN A 209 0.82 4.26 12.46
C ASN A 209 0.82 4.15 10.93
N ASP A 210 1.92 4.55 10.32
CA ASP A 210 2.20 4.28 8.91
C ASP A 210 2.64 2.82 8.71
N PRO A 211 2.44 2.25 7.50
CA PRO A 211 2.88 0.90 7.20
C PRO A 211 4.40 0.78 7.32
N VAL A 212 4.87 -0.29 7.96
CA VAL A 212 6.30 -0.59 8.00
C VAL A 212 6.71 -1.17 6.66
N ALA A 213 7.67 -0.51 6.02
CA ALA A 213 8.13 -0.86 4.69
C ALA A 213 9.56 -1.42 4.67
N ILE A 214 10.32 -1.37 5.76
CA ILE A 214 11.72 -1.82 5.80
C ILE A 214 11.94 -2.73 7.01
N LEU A 215 12.37 -3.96 6.76
CA LEU A 215 12.61 -5.01 7.75
C LEU A 215 14.04 -5.52 7.70
N CYS A 216 14.51 -5.99 8.84
CA CYS A 216 15.76 -6.71 8.96
C CYS A 216 15.57 -8.20 8.66
N CYS A 217 16.44 -8.74 7.81
CA CYS A 217 16.52 -10.18 7.57
C CYS A 217 16.88 -10.95 8.84
N ASP A 218 16.34 -12.15 8.99
CA ASP A 218 16.58 -13.09 10.10
C ASP A 218 16.24 -12.52 11.49
N GLN A 219 15.38 -11.50 11.55
CA GLN A 219 14.89 -10.92 12.80
C GLN A 219 13.36 -11.11 12.91
N PRO A 220 12.83 -11.54 14.07
CA PRO A 220 11.39 -11.57 14.30
C PRO A 220 10.76 -10.20 14.05
N PHE A 221 9.64 -10.21 13.35
CA PHE A 221 8.86 -9.02 13.06
C PHE A 221 7.43 -9.21 13.56
N THR A 222 6.98 -8.25 14.37
CA THR A 222 5.60 -8.13 14.84
C THR A 222 5.13 -6.72 14.53
N PHE A 223 4.02 -6.61 13.80
CA PHE A 223 3.45 -5.33 13.42
C PHE A 223 1.94 -5.31 13.59
N ASN A 224 1.48 -4.40 14.42
CA ASN A 224 0.07 -4.09 14.54
C ASN A 224 -0.33 -3.06 13.46
N ASN A 225 -1.47 -3.27 12.83
CA ASN A 225 -2.00 -2.34 11.82
C ASN A 225 -2.49 -1.01 12.41
N GLY A 226 -2.58 -0.89 13.73
CA GLY A 226 -2.93 0.32 14.46
C GLY A 226 -4.32 0.84 14.11
N ALA A 227 -5.26 -0.05 13.76
CA ALA A 227 -6.62 0.35 13.47
C ALA A 227 -7.33 0.73 14.78
N VAL A 228 -7.75 1.98 14.86
CA VAL A 228 -8.39 2.59 16.03
C VAL A 228 -9.71 3.18 15.58
N ASP A 229 -10.80 2.66 16.16
CA ASP A 229 -12.13 3.26 16.06
C ASP A 229 -12.53 3.84 17.43
N THR A 230 -12.38 5.16 17.55
CA THR A 230 -12.80 5.94 18.72
C THR A 230 -14.08 6.73 18.48
N SER A 231 -14.51 6.87 17.23
CA SER A 231 -15.67 7.66 16.83
C SER A 231 -16.96 6.87 17.02
N ASP A 232 -16.93 5.62 16.60
CA ASP A 232 -18.10 4.77 16.40
C ASP A 232 -18.07 3.55 17.34
N ARG A 233 -16.88 3.15 17.79
CA ARG A 233 -16.61 2.04 18.74
C ARG A 233 -17.09 0.69 18.22
N ASP A 234 -16.97 0.47 16.91
CA ASP A 234 -17.28 -0.80 16.26
C ASP A 234 -16.23 -1.87 16.53
N SER A 235 -16.64 -3.12 16.35
CA SER A 235 -15.71 -4.25 16.40
C SER A 235 -14.97 -4.36 15.08
N ILE A 236 -13.65 -4.56 15.14
CA ILE A 236 -12.79 -4.68 13.95
C ILE A 236 -12.23 -6.10 13.91
N SER A 237 -12.24 -6.72 12.74
CA SER A 237 -11.52 -7.97 12.49
C SER A 237 -10.59 -7.83 11.29
N TYR A 238 -9.56 -8.67 11.24
CA TYR A 238 -8.48 -8.59 10.25
C TYR A 238 -8.40 -9.85 9.40
N SER A 239 -8.01 -9.69 8.14
CA SER A 239 -7.71 -10.82 7.26
C SER A 239 -6.68 -10.44 6.19
N PHE A 240 -5.96 -11.44 5.68
CA PHE A 240 -5.12 -11.24 4.50
C PHE A 240 -5.99 -10.98 3.27
N GLY A 241 -5.70 -9.89 2.58
CA GLY A 241 -6.31 -9.53 1.30
C GLY A 241 -5.43 -9.90 0.12
N LYS A 242 -6.03 -10.01 -1.06
CA LYS A 242 -5.29 -10.14 -2.32
C LYS A 242 -4.86 -8.77 -2.83
N ALA A 243 -3.65 -8.65 -3.37
CA ALA A 243 -3.31 -7.50 -4.21
C ALA A 243 -4.09 -7.58 -5.54
N PHE A 244 -4.57 -6.45 -6.04
CA PHE A 244 -5.33 -6.39 -7.30
C PHE A 244 -4.69 -5.44 -8.32
N GLN A 245 -4.93 -5.73 -9.59
CA GLN A 245 -4.58 -4.90 -10.75
C GLN A 245 -5.79 -4.11 -11.28
N ASN A 246 -6.98 -4.62 -11.00
CA ASN A 246 -8.27 -4.03 -11.33
C ASN A 246 -9.34 -4.67 -10.43
N ARG A 247 -10.57 -4.15 -10.47
CA ARG A 247 -11.71 -4.74 -9.76
C ARG A 247 -11.88 -6.22 -10.16
N GLY A 248 -11.76 -7.12 -9.19
CA GLY A 248 -11.86 -8.56 -9.38
C GLY A 248 -10.72 -9.21 -10.17
N THR A 249 -9.62 -8.49 -10.46
CA THR A 249 -8.45 -9.04 -11.17
C THR A 249 -7.23 -9.00 -10.26
N GLU A 250 -6.87 -10.17 -9.73
CA GLU A 250 -5.76 -10.34 -8.78
C GLU A 250 -4.40 -10.02 -9.42
N CYS A 251 -3.46 -9.58 -8.60
CA CYS A 251 -2.05 -9.54 -8.96
C CYS A 251 -1.48 -10.97 -9.01
N ASN A 252 -0.47 -11.17 -9.86
CA ASN A 252 0.24 -12.44 -9.88
C ASN A 252 1.28 -12.48 -8.74
N TYR A 253 1.30 -13.58 -7.99
CA TYR A 253 2.36 -13.88 -7.03
C TYR A 253 3.32 -14.90 -7.64
N ALA A 254 4.62 -14.66 -7.54
CA ALA A 254 5.64 -15.58 -8.02
C ALA A 254 5.66 -16.83 -7.14
N SER A 255 5.57 -18.01 -7.76
CA SER A 255 5.59 -19.29 -7.03
C SER A 255 6.83 -19.39 -6.13
N PRO A 256 6.68 -19.84 -4.87
CA PRO A 256 5.49 -20.42 -4.24
C PRO A 256 4.61 -19.40 -3.48
N ARG A 257 4.90 -18.10 -3.57
CA ARG A 257 4.21 -17.07 -2.79
C ARG A 257 2.74 -16.94 -3.15
N THR A 258 1.93 -16.53 -2.18
CA THR A 258 0.50 -16.22 -2.34
C THR A 258 0.15 -15.02 -1.46
N TYR A 259 -1.07 -14.50 -1.52
CA TYR A 259 -1.50 -13.46 -0.59
C TYR A 259 -1.58 -13.93 0.88
N LEU A 260 -1.63 -15.24 1.13
CA LEU A 260 -1.60 -15.85 2.48
C LEU A 260 -0.17 -16.19 2.94
N ASP A 261 0.78 -16.22 2.01
CA ASP A 261 2.21 -16.39 2.26
C ASP A 261 2.98 -15.42 1.36
N PRO A 262 2.86 -14.10 1.61
CA PRO A 262 3.29 -13.06 0.68
C PRO A 262 4.80 -12.83 0.68
N ILE A 263 5.49 -13.35 1.69
CA ILE A 263 6.92 -13.19 1.94
C ILE A 263 7.52 -14.56 2.28
N THR A 264 8.83 -14.68 2.38
CA THR A 264 9.55 -15.90 2.76
C THR A 264 9.78 -15.93 4.27
N PRO A 265 8.92 -16.58 5.07
CA PRO A 265 9.13 -16.69 6.51
C PRO A 265 10.12 -17.82 6.85
N TYR A 266 10.55 -17.85 8.11
CA TYR A 266 11.33 -18.93 8.68
C TYR A 266 10.49 -20.22 8.85
N TYR A 267 11.10 -21.34 8.47
CA TYR A 267 10.60 -22.70 8.68
C TYR A 267 11.75 -23.61 9.15
N PRO A 268 11.67 -24.25 10.32
CA PRO A 268 12.63 -25.27 10.71
C PRO A 268 12.55 -26.51 9.80
N PRO A 269 13.62 -27.34 9.71
CA PRO A 269 13.63 -28.55 8.91
C PRO A 269 12.41 -29.45 9.19
N GLY A 270 11.74 -29.90 8.13
CA GLY A 270 10.55 -30.75 8.23
C GLY A 270 9.23 -29.98 8.38
N THR A 271 9.25 -28.65 8.37
CA THR A 271 8.05 -27.80 8.31
C THR A 271 7.99 -26.99 7.02
N SER A 272 6.79 -26.54 6.65
CA SER A 272 6.55 -25.69 5.48
C SER A 272 5.22 -24.95 5.62
N TYR A 273 4.92 -24.03 4.70
CA TYR A 273 3.56 -23.52 4.53
C TYR A 273 2.55 -24.68 4.45
N PRO A 274 1.38 -24.59 5.12
CA PRO A 274 0.82 -23.44 5.83
C PRO A 274 1.06 -23.41 7.35
N THR A 275 2.06 -24.12 7.87
CA THR A 275 2.35 -24.10 9.31
C THR A 275 2.65 -22.66 9.77
N ALA A 276 2.01 -22.24 10.86
CA ALA A 276 2.24 -20.95 11.50
C ALA A 276 2.20 -21.13 13.03
N ILE A 277 3.27 -20.73 13.72
CA ILE A 277 3.39 -20.79 15.18
C ILE A 277 3.97 -19.44 15.64
N PRO A 278 3.14 -18.42 15.88
CA PRO A 278 3.59 -17.07 16.19
C PRO A 278 4.33 -16.97 17.53
N SER A 279 4.13 -17.92 18.44
CA SER A 279 4.79 -17.98 19.75
C SER A 279 6.13 -18.72 19.75
N ALA A 280 6.57 -19.27 18.62
CA ALA A 280 7.90 -19.86 18.51
C ALA A 280 8.99 -18.76 18.54
N ASN A 281 10.21 -19.11 18.92
CA ASN A 281 11.37 -18.22 18.85
C ASN A 281 12.47 -18.84 17.96
N PRO A 282 12.71 -18.34 16.74
CA PRO A 282 11.92 -17.29 16.07
C PRO A 282 10.51 -17.78 15.65
N PRO A 283 9.54 -16.88 15.40
CA PRO A 283 8.22 -17.24 14.89
C PRO A 283 8.31 -18.10 13.62
N ILE A 284 7.47 -19.15 13.54
CA ILE A 284 7.43 -20.07 12.40
C ILE A 284 6.29 -19.66 11.48
N GLY A 285 6.58 -19.55 10.18
CA GLY A 285 5.59 -19.18 9.16
C GLY A 285 5.13 -17.73 9.24
N THR A 286 4.12 -17.40 8.43
CA THR A 286 3.46 -16.09 8.43
C THR A 286 2.12 -16.19 9.15
N TYR A 287 1.90 -15.35 10.17
CA TYR A 287 0.67 -15.33 10.95
C TYR A 287 0.06 -13.92 10.97
N LEU A 288 -1.26 -13.83 10.81
CA LEU A 288 -2.02 -12.60 11.05
C LEU A 288 -3.09 -12.93 12.09
N ASP A 289 -3.05 -12.23 13.22
CA ASP A 289 -4.10 -12.37 14.21
C ASP A 289 -5.41 -11.72 13.71
N PRO A 290 -6.52 -12.47 13.60
CA PRO A 290 -7.77 -11.93 13.07
C PRO A 290 -8.46 -10.94 14.01
N SER A 291 -8.03 -10.84 15.26
CA SER A 291 -8.64 -10.01 16.31
C SER A 291 -7.81 -8.79 16.67
N SER A 292 -6.50 -8.93 16.86
CA SER A 292 -5.61 -7.81 17.15
C SER A 292 -5.08 -7.13 15.89
N GLY A 293 -5.00 -7.87 14.77
CA GLY A 293 -4.38 -7.39 13.54
C GLY A 293 -2.85 -7.45 13.57
N ASP A 294 -2.26 -8.23 14.47
CA ASP A 294 -0.81 -8.43 14.54
C ASP A 294 -0.34 -9.34 13.40
N LEU A 295 0.51 -8.79 12.53
CA LEU A 295 1.25 -9.52 11.52
C LEU A 295 2.59 -9.97 12.12
N ILE A 296 2.82 -11.29 12.16
CA ILE A 296 3.98 -11.91 12.82
C ILE A 296 4.66 -12.87 11.86
N PHE A 297 5.96 -12.69 11.66
CA PHE A 297 6.83 -13.62 10.91
C PHE A 297 8.32 -13.30 11.13
N THR A 298 9.20 -14.17 10.64
CA THR A 298 10.65 -13.91 10.55
C THR A 298 11.09 -14.04 9.10
N PRO A 299 11.46 -12.95 8.39
CA PRO A 299 11.86 -13.03 6.99
C PRO A 299 13.25 -13.65 6.86
N THR A 300 13.43 -14.58 5.92
CA THR A 300 14.72 -15.28 5.71
C THR A 300 15.38 -14.98 4.36
N ASN A 301 14.69 -14.26 3.47
CA ASN A 301 15.26 -13.81 2.20
C ASN A 301 15.65 -12.32 2.29
N CYS A 302 16.95 -12.08 2.46
CA CYS A 302 17.50 -10.74 2.73
C CYS A 302 17.49 -9.77 1.53
N SER A 303 16.87 -10.13 0.42
CA SER A 303 16.68 -9.27 -0.76
C SER A 303 15.24 -9.31 -1.27
N GLU A 304 14.31 -9.79 -0.46
CA GLU A 304 12.91 -9.90 -0.84
C GLU A 304 12.18 -8.56 -0.68
N ILE A 305 11.41 -8.20 -1.71
CA ILE A 305 10.48 -7.09 -1.66
C ILE A 305 9.08 -7.65 -1.94
N ALA A 306 8.26 -7.70 -0.90
CA ALA A 306 6.98 -8.38 -0.86
C ALA A 306 5.80 -7.41 -0.88
N VAL A 307 4.66 -7.84 -1.44
CA VAL A 307 3.39 -7.12 -1.31
C VAL A 307 2.49 -7.83 -0.32
N VAL A 308 2.13 -7.14 0.76
CA VAL A 308 1.25 -7.62 1.83
C VAL A 308 0.00 -6.74 1.87
N VAL A 309 -1.17 -7.35 1.83
CA VAL A 309 -2.44 -6.62 1.93
C VAL A 309 -3.21 -7.14 3.12
N ILE A 310 -3.66 -6.23 3.97
CA ILE A 310 -4.49 -6.53 5.14
C ILE A 310 -5.83 -5.81 4.99
N GLN A 311 -6.92 -6.54 5.17
CA GLN A 311 -8.27 -6.00 5.21
C GLN A 311 -8.70 -5.83 6.67
N MET A 312 -9.27 -4.67 6.97
CA MET A 312 -9.92 -4.37 8.24
C MET A 312 -11.43 -4.34 7.97
N ILE A 313 -12.17 -5.16 8.70
CA ILE A 313 -13.61 -5.35 8.51
C ILE A 313 -14.31 -4.83 9.76
N GLU A 314 -15.23 -3.89 9.57
CA GLU A 314 -16.00 -3.26 10.65
C GLU A 314 -17.33 -3.98 10.86
N TRP A 315 -17.65 -4.22 12.13
CA TRP A 315 -18.84 -4.93 12.56
C TRP A 315 -19.61 -4.13 13.60
N ARG A 316 -20.90 -3.91 13.33
CA ARG A 316 -21.83 -3.25 14.26
C ARG A 316 -23.02 -4.14 14.54
N LYS A 317 -23.48 -4.16 15.79
CA LYS A 317 -24.71 -4.88 16.14
C LYS A 317 -25.92 -4.10 15.62
N ASP A 318 -26.85 -4.82 14.99
CA ASP A 318 -28.18 -4.28 14.71
C ASP A 318 -29.05 -4.22 15.97
N SER A 319 -30.30 -3.75 15.83
CA SER A 319 -31.27 -3.65 16.93
C SER A 319 -31.63 -5.00 17.56
N LEU A 320 -31.31 -6.13 16.90
CA LEU A 320 -31.51 -7.48 17.40
C LEU A 320 -30.24 -8.06 18.05
N GLY A 321 -29.17 -7.28 18.13
CA GLY A 321 -27.89 -7.68 18.71
C GLY A 321 -27.02 -8.54 17.77
N VAL A 322 -27.38 -8.64 16.49
CA VAL A 322 -26.64 -9.44 15.50
C VAL A 322 -25.60 -8.56 14.81
N TYR A 323 -24.35 -9.01 14.78
CA TYR A 323 -23.29 -8.30 14.06
C TYR A 323 -23.57 -8.26 12.55
N LYS A 324 -23.48 -7.06 11.98
CA LYS A 324 -23.51 -6.77 10.54
C LYS A 324 -22.18 -6.17 10.14
N GLN A 325 -21.65 -6.62 9.02
CA GLN A 325 -20.54 -5.95 8.37
C GLN A 325 -21.03 -4.61 7.84
N ILE A 326 -20.35 -3.52 8.22
CA ILE A 326 -20.74 -2.16 7.83
C ILE A 326 -19.67 -1.43 7.04
N GLY A 327 -18.45 -1.96 7.01
CA GLY A 327 -17.33 -1.35 6.31
C GLY A 327 -16.19 -2.33 6.07
N VAL A 328 -15.42 -2.07 5.01
CA VAL A 328 -14.14 -2.73 4.75
C VAL A 328 -13.14 -1.68 4.30
N THR A 329 -12.00 -1.61 4.97
CA THR A 329 -10.84 -0.84 4.51
C THR A 329 -9.67 -1.78 4.26
N ARG A 330 -8.70 -1.30 3.48
CA ARG A 330 -7.57 -2.10 3.02
C ARG A 330 -6.28 -1.31 3.18
N ARG A 331 -5.30 -1.95 3.79
CA ARG A 331 -3.91 -1.51 3.87
C ARG A 331 -3.09 -2.37 2.92
N ASP A 332 -2.63 -1.78 1.83
CA ASP A 332 -1.76 -2.41 0.82
C ASP A 332 -0.34 -1.90 1.04
N MET A 333 0.58 -2.81 1.36
CA MET A 333 1.93 -2.49 1.80
C MET A 333 2.97 -3.21 0.95
N GLN A 334 4.07 -2.53 0.69
CA GLN A 334 5.30 -3.14 0.22
C GLN A 334 6.27 -3.25 1.39
N VAL A 335 6.77 -4.46 1.60
CA VAL A 335 7.74 -4.79 2.64
C VAL A 335 9.09 -5.07 1.98
N ILE A 336 10.11 -4.33 2.37
CA ILE A 336 11.49 -4.44 1.87
C ILE A 336 12.31 -5.14 2.96
N VAL A 337 12.84 -6.33 2.66
CA VAL A 337 13.77 -7.03 3.55
C VAL A 337 15.20 -6.67 3.16
N MET A 338 16.00 -6.27 4.13
CA MET A 338 17.43 -5.99 3.93
C MET A 338 18.29 -6.60 5.03
N SER A 339 19.56 -6.79 4.74
CA SER A 339 20.56 -7.09 5.78
C SER A 339 20.77 -5.85 6.65
N CYS A 340 20.46 -5.98 7.94
CA CYS A 340 20.75 -4.96 8.93
C CYS A 340 22.10 -5.25 9.62
N PRO A 341 22.74 -4.23 10.23
CA PRO A 341 23.82 -4.46 11.17
C PRO A 341 23.39 -5.45 12.25
N SER A 342 24.35 -6.21 12.77
CA SER A 342 24.07 -7.15 13.84
C SER A 342 23.60 -6.44 15.10
N ASN A 343 22.29 -6.49 15.32
CA ASN A 343 21.63 -6.08 16.55
C ASN A 343 20.41 -6.97 16.76
N ASN A 344 20.08 -7.26 18.01
CA ASN A 344 18.81 -7.89 18.32
C ASN A 344 17.79 -6.79 18.60
N PRO A 345 16.54 -6.91 18.13
CA PRO A 345 15.49 -5.99 18.53
C PRO A 345 15.18 -6.16 20.02
N PRO A 346 14.74 -5.09 20.71
CA PRO A 346 14.25 -5.22 22.06
C PRO A 346 12.96 -6.05 22.08
N GLU A 347 12.79 -6.83 23.13
CA GLU A 347 11.59 -7.62 23.38
C GLU A 347 10.68 -6.86 24.35
N VAL A 348 9.40 -6.72 24.01
CA VAL A 348 8.38 -6.24 24.94
C VAL A 348 7.78 -7.47 25.60
N GLU A 349 7.74 -7.52 26.92
CA GLU A 349 7.17 -8.64 27.64
C GLU A 349 5.64 -8.48 27.78
N GLY A 350 4.95 -9.63 27.82
CA GLY A 350 3.52 -9.66 28.06
C GLY A 350 3.12 -9.28 29.50
N PRO A 351 1.81 -9.12 29.76
CA PRO A 351 0.71 -9.53 28.88
C PRO A 351 0.42 -8.52 27.77
N TYR A 352 0.12 -9.03 26.57
CA TYR A 352 -0.18 -8.22 25.37
C TYR A 352 -1.67 -7.85 25.22
N SER A 353 -2.52 -8.36 26.10
CA SER A 353 -3.96 -8.11 26.10
C SER A 353 -4.46 -7.77 27.49
N TYR A 354 -5.25 -6.72 27.59
CA TYR A 354 -5.90 -6.30 28.83
C TYR A 354 -7.40 -6.17 28.60
N SER A 355 -8.19 -6.51 29.63
CA SER A 355 -9.63 -6.29 29.64
C SER A 355 -9.97 -5.31 30.75
N VAL A 356 -10.76 -4.29 30.43
CA VAL A 356 -11.18 -3.25 31.37
C VAL A 356 -12.63 -2.88 31.08
N CYS A 357 -13.41 -2.62 32.13
CA CYS A 357 -14.78 -2.13 31.97
C CYS A 357 -14.77 -0.63 31.64
N GLU A 358 -15.76 -0.18 30.87
CA GLU A 358 -15.95 1.24 30.59
C GLU A 358 -16.00 2.06 31.89
N GLY A 359 -15.27 3.17 31.93
CA GLY A 359 -15.16 4.05 33.10
C GLY A 359 -14.09 3.66 34.11
N ASN A 360 -13.50 2.46 34.02
CA ASN A 360 -12.39 2.05 34.88
C ASN A 360 -11.04 2.52 34.32
N GLN A 361 -10.16 2.97 35.22
CA GLN A 361 -8.77 3.25 34.87
C GLN A 361 -8.00 1.92 34.76
N LEU A 362 -7.30 1.73 33.63
CA LEU A 362 -6.35 0.65 33.44
C LEU A 362 -4.94 1.14 33.78
N CYS A 363 -4.28 0.49 34.74
CA CYS A 363 -2.88 0.72 35.08
C CYS A 363 -2.11 -0.59 34.89
N PHE A 364 -1.02 -0.57 34.13
CA PHE A 364 -0.14 -1.72 33.92
C PHE A 364 1.30 -1.24 33.74
N ASN A 365 2.25 -2.15 33.96
CA ASN A 365 3.66 -1.91 33.71
C ASN A 365 4.02 -2.54 32.37
N VAL A 366 4.82 -1.83 31.58
CA VAL A 366 5.47 -2.38 30.39
C VAL A 366 6.90 -2.75 30.79
N THR A 367 7.24 -4.02 30.65
CA THR A 367 8.61 -4.53 30.84
C THR A 367 9.20 -4.88 29.49
N THR A 368 10.51 -4.69 29.36
CA THR A 368 11.24 -4.96 28.12
C THR A 368 12.58 -5.60 28.45
N ASP A 369 13.05 -6.47 27.57
CA ASP A 369 14.42 -6.99 27.56
C ASP A 369 15.14 -6.52 26.29
N ASP A 370 16.43 -6.26 26.40
CA ASP A 370 17.28 -5.85 25.26
C ASP A 370 18.47 -6.80 25.17
N PRO A 371 18.29 -7.95 24.50
CA PRO A 371 19.30 -9.00 24.49
C PRO A 371 20.52 -8.54 23.68
N ALA A 372 21.64 -8.29 24.37
CA ALA A 372 22.87 -7.86 23.71
C ALA A 372 23.30 -8.83 22.59
N TYR A 373 23.63 -8.28 21.42
CA TYR A 373 24.25 -9.06 20.35
C TYR A 373 25.62 -9.55 20.79
N ILE A 374 25.87 -10.87 20.76
CA ILE A 374 27.16 -11.47 21.10
C ILE A 374 27.91 -11.82 19.80
N PRO A 375 28.92 -11.02 19.40
CA PRO A 375 29.71 -11.33 18.21
C PRO A 375 30.57 -12.59 18.43
N PRO A 376 30.94 -13.30 17.35
CA PRO A 376 31.85 -14.44 17.47
C PRO A 376 33.22 -14.00 18.02
N PRO A 377 33.87 -14.82 18.88
CA PRO A 377 35.19 -14.53 19.40
C PRO A 377 36.21 -14.25 18.29
N PRO A 378 37.17 -13.31 18.47
CA PRO A 378 37.55 -12.67 19.73
C PRO A 378 36.86 -11.32 19.99
N THR A 379 35.89 -10.91 19.17
CA THR A 379 35.23 -9.61 19.33
C THR A 379 34.51 -9.57 20.68
N PRO A 380 34.78 -8.59 21.56
CA PRO A 380 34.09 -8.48 22.84
C PRO A 380 32.61 -8.14 22.63
N THR A 381 31.76 -8.60 23.54
CA THR A 381 30.35 -8.24 23.55
C THR A 381 30.21 -6.72 23.68
N PRO A 382 29.50 -6.05 22.76
CA PRO A 382 29.20 -4.63 22.90
C PRO A 382 28.37 -4.39 24.18
N PRO A 383 28.43 -3.17 24.77
CA PRO A 383 27.54 -2.81 25.86
C PRO A 383 26.07 -2.97 25.43
N PRO A 384 25.15 -3.32 26.36
CA PRO A 384 23.73 -3.36 26.06
C PRO A 384 23.26 -2.00 25.51
N ASP A 385 22.36 -2.04 24.53
CA ASP A 385 21.72 -0.83 24.02
C ASP A 385 20.78 -0.26 25.11
N THR A 386 20.46 1.03 25.02
CA THR A 386 19.50 1.66 25.94
C THR A 386 18.13 1.74 25.31
N VAL A 387 17.22 0.86 25.74
CA VAL A 387 15.78 0.98 25.45
C VAL A 387 15.19 2.11 26.27
N LYS A 388 14.57 3.09 25.61
CA LYS A 388 13.75 4.10 26.27
C LYS A 388 12.29 3.79 26.01
N ILE A 389 11.58 3.35 27.05
CA ILE A 389 10.12 3.33 27.07
C ILE A 389 9.68 4.75 27.45
N SER A 390 9.08 5.48 26.52
CA SER A 390 8.58 6.85 26.78
C SER A 390 7.08 6.93 26.57
#